data_AF-A0A1B6KDK6-F1
#
_entry.id   AF-A0A1B6KDK6-F1
#
_cell.length_a   1.000
_cell.length_b   1.000
_cell.length_c   1.000
_cell.angle_alpha   90.00
_cell.angle_beta   90.00
_cell.angle_gamma   90.00
#
_symmetry.space_group_name_H-M   'P 1'
#
loop_
_entity.id
_entity.type
_entity.pdbx_description
1 polymer ?
#
loop_
_entity_poly.entity_id
_entity_poly.type
_entity_poly.pdbx_seq_one_letter_code
_entity_poly.pdbx_strand_id
1 'polypeptide(L)'
;MDSGDEGISEKRIVKRRKPINRKTKLSIVFNEDARKDFLTGFHRRKMGRQKKAQEELKQFLKEEKKRIKKEAKDSLKKLVLSTRPIPELEHLHSEEYELPNHSVSIVELSSSALESKNHWIGSNKVQYETDKEGGSDSDKEEEEGESNLLGMELKSEKDVKKAIKQQATKQVQKSKAFQTKQRIEKKKQMKKSSKNKHERVKARMKKQKFKGNKFKR
;
A
#
# COMPACT_ATOMS: atom_id res chain seq x y z
N MET A 1 40.64 9.70 -70.97
CA MET A 1 40.23 8.47 -71.67
C MET A 1 40.73 7.32 -70.84
N ASP A 2 39.90 6.87 -69.90
CA ASP A 2 40.17 5.82 -68.92
C ASP A 2 38.83 5.66 -68.15
N SER A 3 38.27 4.51 -67.84
CA SER A 3 38.53 3.09 -68.12
C SER A 3 37.16 2.41 -67.93
N GLY A 4 36.82 1.46 -68.80
CA GLY A 4 35.50 0.81 -68.82
C GLY A 4 35.20 0.03 -67.54
N ASP A 5 34.15 0.44 -66.83
CA ASP A 5 33.55 -0.31 -65.72
C ASP A 5 32.69 -1.43 -66.31
N GLU A 6 33.29 -2.62 -66.52
CA GLU A 6 32.57 -3.83 -66.87
C GLU A 6 31.71 -4.26 -65.68
N GLY A 7 30.46 -3.79 -65.66
CA GLY A 7 29.44 -4.17 -64.71
C GLY A 7 29.23 -5.68 -64.69
N ILE A 8 29.79 -6.34 -63.69
CA ILE A 8 29.54 -7.75 -63.37
C ILE A 8 28.05 -7.87 -63.06
N SER A 9 27.28 -8.37 -64.03
CA SER A 9 25.86 -8.65 -63.85
C SER A 9 25.69 -9.77 -62.82
N GLU A 10 25.45 -9.39 -61.56
CA GLU A 10 25.04 -10.32 -60.52
C GLU A 10 23.70 -10.94 -60.92
N LYS A 11 23.75 -12.15 -61.49
CA LYS A 11 22.56 -12.96 -61.75
C LYS A 11 21.81 -13.09 -60.42
N ARG A 12 20.64 -12.44 -60.30
CA ARG A 12 19.76 -12.59 -59.13
C ARG A 12 19.43 -14.06 -58.95
N ILE A 13 20.09 -14.71 -58.00
CA ILE A 13 19.82 -16.10 -57.64
C ILE A 13 18.39 -16.13 -57.06
N VAL A 14 17.42 -16.55 -57.87
CA VAL A 14 16.04 -16.75 -57.41
C VAL A 14 16.05 -17.94 -56.46
N LYS A 15 16.12 -17.65 -55.15
CA LYS A 15 16.03 -18.67 -54.11
C LYS A 15 14.69 -19.40 -54.23
N ARG A 16 14.74 -20.72 -54.43
CA ARG A 16 13.54 -21.58 -54.43
C ARG A 16 12.84 -21.47 -53.08
N ARG A 17 11.56 -21.11 -53.08
CA ARG A 17 10.74 -21.06 -51.85
C ARG A 17 10.62 -22.46 -51.26
N LYS A 18 10.89 -22.60 -49.96
CA LYS A 18 10.67 -23.85 -49.23
C LYS A 18 9.20 -24.26 -49.33
N PRO A 19 8.87 -25.56 -49.43
CA PRO A 19 7.49 -26.02 -49.47
C PRO A 19 6.75 -25.60 -48.19
N ILE A 20 5.61 -24.92 -48.37
CA ILE A 20 4.79 -24.44 -47.26
C ILE A 20 4.23 -25.65 -46.51
N ASN A 21 4.49 -25.73 -45.21
CA ASN A 21 3.95 -26.79 -44.36
C ASN A 21 2.42 -26.72 -44.37
N ARG A 22 1.77 -27.75 -44.94
CA ARG A 22 0.31 -27.80 -45.05
C ARG A 22 -0.38 -27.85 -43.68
N LYS A 23 0.31 -28.30 -42.62
CA LYS A 23 -0.20 -28.35 -41.23
C LYS A 23 -0.36 -26.97 -40.59
N THR A 24 0.41 -25.98 -41.03
CA THR A 24 0.32 -24.59 -40.52
C THR A 24 -0.56 -23.71 -41.43
N LYS A 25 -1.19 -24.27 -42.46
CA LYS A 25 -2.12 -23.52 -43.31
C LYS A 25 -3.41 -23.26 -42.53
N LEU A 26 -3.72 -21.98 -42.34
CA LEU A 26 -4.98 -21.54 -41.73
C LEU A 26 -6.09 -21.53 -42.79
N SER A 27 -7.08 -22.40 -42.65
CA SER A 27 -8.31 -22.34 -43.46
C SER A 27 -9.26 -21.32 -42.84
N ILE A 28 -9.47 -20.20 -43.52
CA ILE A 28 -10.47 -19.20 -43.10
C ILE A 28 -11.82 -19.67 -43.64
N VAL A 29 -12.55 -20.41 -42.81
CA VAL A 29 -13.93 -20.82 -43.11
C VAL A 29 -14.87 -19.91 -42.34
N PHE A 30 -15.88 -19.40 -43.03
CA PHE A 30 -16.88 -18.54 -42.41
C PHE A 30 -17.78 -19.36 -41.50
N ASN A 31 -17.68 -19.11 -40.19
CA ASN A 31 -18.52 -19.76 -39.21
C ASN A 31 -19.74 -18.87 -38.94
N GLU A 32 -20.93 -19.28 -39.39
CA GLU A 32 -22.14 -18.47 -39.28
C GLU A 32 -22.54 -18.19 -37.82
N ASP A 33 -22.31 -19.13 -36.91
CA ASP A 33 -22.63 -18.96 -35.50
C ASP A 33 -21.67 -17.98 -34.82
N ALA A 34 -20.38 -18.04 -35.15
CA ALA A 34 -19.41 -17.03 -34.70
C ALA A 34 -19.77 -15.63 -35.25
N ARG A 35 -20.32 -15.55 -36.47
CA ARG A 35 -20.83 -14.31 -37.04
C ARG A 35 -22.06 -13.80 -36.29
N LYS A 36 -23.05 -14.66 -35.99
CA LYS A 36 -24.22 -14.30 -35.18
C LYS A 36 -23.81 -13.80 -33.80
N ASP A 37 -22.89 -14.50 -33.14
CA ASP A 37 -22.31 -14.10 -31.85
C ASP A 37 -21.53 -12.78 -31.93
N PHE A 38 -20.80 -12.57 -33.03
CA PHE A 38 -20.10 -11.32 -33.27
C PHE A 38 -21.09 -10.16 -33.43
N LEU A 39 -22.12 -10.31 -34.26
CA LEU A 39 -23.10 -9.27 -34.56
C LEU A 39 -24.04 -8.96 -33.39
N THR A 40 -24.46 -9.95 -32.62
CA THR A 40 -25.41 -9.76 -31.50
C THR A 40 -24.71 -9.59 -30.14
N GLY A 41 -23.48 -10.08 -30.00
CA GLY A 41 -22.75 -10.12 -28.73
C GLY A 41 -22.09 -8.83 -28.27
N PHE A 42 -22.43 -7.65 -28.83
CA PHE A 42 -21.82 -6.37 -28.42
C PHE A 42 -22.01 -6.07 -26.93
N HIS A 43 -23.20 -6.32 -26.39
CA HIS A 43 -23.46 -6.14 -24.96
C HIS A 43 -22.59 -7.09 -24.12
N ARG A 44 -22.53 -8.37 -24.51
CA ARG A 44 -21.68 -9.39 -23.87
C ARG A 44 -20.21 -8.97 -23.86
N ARG A 45 -19.68 -8.47 -24.99
CA ARG A 45 -18.30 -7.93 -25.08
C ARG A 45 -18.09 -6.68 -24.22
N LYS A 46 -19.07 -5.76 -24.20
CA LYS A 46 -19.00 -4.56 -23.36
C LYS A 46 -18.96 -4.91 -21.88
N MET A 47 -19.82 -5.83 -21.44
CA MET A 47 -19.83 -6.34 -20.08
C MET A 47 -18.54 -7.10 -19.75
N GLY A 48 -18.04 -7.91 -20.70
CA GLY A 48 -16.75 -8.59 -20.57
C GLY A 48 -15.59 -7.62 -20.36
N ARG A 49 -15.49 -6.55 -21.17
CA ARG A 49 -14.47 -5.50 -20.99
C ARG A 49 -14.60 -4.79 -19.64
N GLN A 50 -15.83 -4.49 -19.20
CA GLN A 50 -16.06 -3.89 -17.88
C GLN A 50 -15.64 -4.82 -16.74
N LYS A 51 -15.96 -6.11 -16.83
CA LYS A 51 -15.58 -7.12 -15.85
C LYS A 51 -14.06 -7.29 -15.82
N LYS A 52 -13.41 -7.41 -16.97
CA LYS A 52 -11.95 -7.48 -17.09
C LYS A 52 -11.27 -6.29 -16.42
N ALA A 53 -11.71 -5.06 -16.71
CA ALA A 53 -11.15 -3.86 -16.07
C ALA A 53 -11.37 -3.83 -14.55
N GLN A 54 -12.49 -4.38 -14.05
CA GLN A 54 -12.74 -4.51 -12.60
C GLN A 54 -11.81 -5.55 -11.95
N GLU A 55 -11.59 -6.68 -12.62
CA GLU A 55 -10.69 -7.74 -12.17
C GLU A 55 -9.24 -7.28 -12.15
N GLU A 56 -8.77 -6.62 -13.21
CA GLU A 56 -7.43 -6.00 -13.28
C GLU A 56 -7.22 -5.00 -12.14
N LEU A 57 -8.20 -4.13 -11.88
CA LEU A 57 -8.13 -3.18 -10.76
C LEU A 57 -8.06 -3.91 -9.40
N LYS A 58 -8.78 -5.02 -9.24
CA LYS A 58 -8.76 -5.84 -8.01
C LYS A 58 -7.42 -6.55 -7.83
N GLN A 59 -6.84 -7.07 -8.90
CA GLN A 59 -5.50 -7.68 -8.89
C GLN A 59 -4.45 -6.66 -8.50
N PHE A 60 -4.46 -5.47 -9.12
CA PHE A 60 -3.55 -4.39 -8.79
C PHE A 60 -3.65 -3.96 -7.31
N LEU A 61 -4.86 -3.87 -6.75
CA LEU A 61 -5.04 -3.61 -5.31
C LEU A 61 -4.51 -4.74 -4.41
N LYS A 62 -4.57 -6.00 -4.86
CA LYS A 62 -4.06 -7.15 -4.10
C LYS A 62 -2.53 -7.17 -4.11
N GLU A 63 -1.93 -6.91 -5.25
CA GLU A 63 -0.48 -6.79 -5.42
C GLU A 63 0.09 -5.64 -4.63
N GLU A 64 -0.55 -4.47 -4.67
CA GLU A 64 -0.13 -3.30 -3.89
C GLU A 64 -0.17 -3.58 -2.38
N LYS A 65 -1.22 -4.24 -1.90
CA LYS A 65 -1.30 -4.69 -0.50
C LYS A 65 -0.19 -5.69 -0.15
N LYS A 66 0.11 -6.63 -1.05
CA LYS A 66 1.20 -7.61 -0.87
C LYS A 66 2.56 -6.90 -0.81
N ARG A 67 2.77 -5.90 -1.66
CA ARG A 67 4.00 -5.08 -1.70
C ARG A 67 4.18 -4.31 -0.39
N ILE A 68 3.16 -3.58 0.06
CA ILE A 68 3.21 -2.83 1.33
C ILE A 68 3.51 -3.76 2.51
N LYS A 69 2.89 -4.95 2.55
CA LYS A 69 3.18 -5.95 3.60
C LYS A 69 4.62 -6.46 3.53
N LYS A 70 5.15 -6.68 2.33
CA LYS A 70 6.54 -7.13 2.16
C LYS A 70 7.51 -6.04 2.60
N GLU A 71 7.29 -4.81 2.16
CA GLU A 71 8.07 -3.63 2.54
C GLU A 71 8.09 -3.44 4.07
N ALA A 72 6.94 -3.58 4.74
CA ALA A 72 6.86 -3.50 6.20
C ALA A 72 7.62 -4.64 6.92
N LYS A 73 7.63 -5.86 6.35
CA LYS A 73 8.42 -6.97 6.89
C LYS A 73 9.91 -6.75 6.68
N ASP A 74 10.30 -6.28 5.49
CA ASP A 74 11.69 -6.00 5.15
C ASP A 74 12.24 -4.84 5.99
N SER A 75 11.43 -3.79 6.25
CA SER A 75 11.81 -2.70 7.15
C SER A 75 12.00 -3.17 8.58
N LEU A 76 11.10 -4.02 9.09
CA LEU A 76 11.25 -4.62 10.42
C LEU A 76 12.50 -5.49 10.51
N LYS A 77 12.75 -6.34 9.50
CA LYS A 77 13.94 -7.18 9.45
C LYS A 77 15.23 -6.35 9.45
N LYS A 78 15.27 -5.25 8.71
CA LYS A 78 16.42 -4.33 8.70
C LYS A 78 16.67 -3.71 10.08
N LEU A 79 15.60 -3.24 10.74
CA LEU A 79 15.69 -2.68 12.09
C LEU A 79 16.21 -3.72 13.09
N VAL A 80 15.66 -4.93 13.06
CA VAL A 80 16.10 -6.03 13.93
C VAL A 80 17.54 -6.44 13.65
N LEU A 81 18.00 -6.40 12.39
CA LEU A 81 19.40 -6.70 12.06
C LEU A 81 20.36 -5.63 12.58
N SER A 82 19.97 -4.35 12.54
CA SER A 82 20.80 -3.27 13.10
C SER A 82 20.86 -3.27 14.62
N THR A 83 19.86 -3.84 15.31
CA THR A 83 19.84 -3.92 16.78
C THR A 83 20.54 -5.17 17.34
N ARG A 84 21.08 -6.05 16.48
CA ARG A 84 21.83 -7.21 16.98
C ARG A 84 23.19 -6.75 17.52
N PRO A 85 23.60 -7.22 18.71
CA PRO A 85 24.93 -6.91 19.23
C PRO A 85 25.99 -7.42 18.26
N ILE A 86 27.01 -6.60 18.02
CA ILE A 86 28.13 -6.94 17.15
C ILE A 86 29.06 -7.86 17.97
N PRO A 87 29.35 -9.09 17.52
CA PRO A 87 30.13 -10.05 18.30
C PRO A 87 31.51 -9.52 18.73
N GLU A 88 32.14 -8.68 17.92
CA GLU A 88 33.43 -8.07 18.24
C GLU A 88 33.36 -7.09 19.43
N LEU A 89 32.23 -6.42 19.63
CA LEU A 89 32.04 -5.45 20.70
C LEU A 89 31.48 -6.08 22.00
N GLU A 90 30.83 -7.25 21.88
CA GLU A 90 30.27 -7.97 23.03
C GLU A 90 31.35 -8.40 24.02
N HIS A 91 32.51 -8.83 23.51
CA HIS A 91 33.66 -9.21 24.35
C HIS A 91 34.21 -8.02 25.16
N LEU A 92 34.26 -6.82 24.56
CA LEU A 92 34.73 -5.60 25.24
C LEU A 92 33.85 -5.20 26.43
N HIS A 93 32.57 -5.60 26.44
CA HIS A 93 31.66 -5.31 27.55
C HIS A 93 31.85 -6.27 28.74
N SER A 94 32.55 -7.39 28.53
CA SER A 94 32.75 -8.44 29.54
C SER A 94 34.11 -8.40 30.23
N GLU A 95 35.09 -7.68 29.68
CA GLU A 95 36.44 -7.60 30.23
C GLU A 95 36.53 -6.54 31.34
N GLU A 96 36.85 -6.98 32.56
CA GLU A 96 37.26 -6.10 33.66
C GLU A 96 38.77 -5.86 33.54
N TYR A 97 39.16 -4.60 33.35
CA TYR A 97 40.57 -4.22 33.22
C TYR A 97 41.10 -3.79 34.59
N GLU A 98 42.02 -4.58 35.15
CA GLU A 98 42.75 -4.19 36.36
C GLU A 98 43.90 -3.23 36.01
N LEU A 99 43.77 -1.96 36.43
CA LEU A 99 44.87 -1.00 36.41
C LEU A 99 45.58 -0.98 37.78
N PRO A 100 46.82 -0.46 37.87
CA PRO A 100 47.61 -0.50 39.11
C PRO A 100 46.93 0.10 40.36
N ASN A 101 45.93 0.96 40.20
CA ASN A 101 45.25 1.64 41.30
C ASN A 101 43.72 1.39 41.37
N HIS A 102 43.09 0.83 40.33
CA HIS A 102 41.63 0.64 40.25
C HIS A 102 41.24 -0.31 39.09
N SER A 103 40.08 -0.95 39.16
CA SER A 103 39.51 -1.71 38.03
C SER A 103 38.50 -0.86 37.25
N VAL A 104 38.45 -1.06 35.93
CA VAL A 104 37.49 -0.41 35.04
C VAL A 104 36.75 -1.47 34.24
N SER A 105 35.41 -1.42 34.27
CA SER A 105 34.52 -2.24 33.45
C SER A 105 33.75 -1.38 32.46
N ILE A 106 33.60 -1.87 31.24
CA ILE A 106 32.89 -1.18 30.16
C ILE A 106 31.46 -1.74 30.11
N VAL A 107 30.51 -1.05 30.72
CA VAL A 107 29.09 -1.46 30.76
C VAL A 107 28.23 -0.40 30.07
N GLU A 108 27.26 -0.83 29.26
CA GLU A 108 26.25 0.09 28.71
C GLU A 108 25.36 0.62 29.84
N LEU A 109 25.43 1.92 30.10
CA LEU A 109 24.62 2.58 31.11
C LEU A 109 23.40 3.22 30.44
N SER A 110 22.20 2.73 30.78
CA SER A 110 20.97 3.41 30.39
C SER A 110 20.85 4.75 31.12
N SER A 111 20.20 5.74 30.50
CA SER A 111 19.95 7.03 31.13
C SER A 111 19.25 6.89 32.48
N SER A 112 18.30 5.95 32.60
CA SER A 112 17.61 5.66 33.86
C SER A 112 18.53 5.06 34.95
N ALA A 113 19.47 4.19 34.57
CA ALA A 113 20.45 3.62 35.51
C ALA A 113 21.46 4.67 36.03
N LEU A 114 21.77 5.69 35.20
CA LEU A 114 22.61 6.82 35.58
C LEU A 114 21.88 7.79 36.52
N GLU A 115 20.60 8.05 36.26
CA GLU A 115 19.74 8.90 37.09
C GLU A 115 19.57 8.37 38.52
N SER A 116 19.55 7.05 38.69
CA SER A 116 19.35 6.40 39.98
C SER A 116 20.63 6.27 40.81
N LYS A 117 21.78 6.07 40.17
CA LYS A 117 23.08 5.89 40.86
C LYS A 117 23.82 7.20 41.13
N ASN A 118 23.70 8.17 40.22
CA ASN A 118 24.39 9.45 40.33
C ASN A 118 23.38 10.53 40.70
N HIS A 119 23.82 11.56 41.43
CA HIS A 119 23.01 12.75 41.73
C HIS A 119 22.80 13.66 40.50
N TRP A 120 22.58 13.06 39.33
CA TRP A 120 22.31 13.77 38.09
C TRP A 120 20.85 14.19 38.04
N ILE A 121 20.63 15.41 37.55
CA ILE A 121 19.31 15.90 37.22
C ILE A 121 18.82 15.06 36.05
N GLY A 122 17.96 14.10 36.33
CA GLY A 122 17.45 13.17 35.33
C GLY A 122 16.58 13.81 34.28
N SER A 123 16.02 12.97 33.42
CA SER A 123 15.07 13.34 32.39
C SER A 123 13.98 14.22 32.98
N ASN A 124 13.81 15.43 32.46
CA ASN A 124 12.83 16.40 32.98
C ASN A 124 11.40 15.87 32.75
N LYS A 125 10.86 15.19 33.76
CA LYS A 125 9.48 14.68 33.76
C LYS A 125 8.60 15.67 34.52
N VAL A 126 7.68 16.30 33.81
CA VAL A 126 6.64 17.13 34.43
C VAL A 126 5.72 16.20 35.23
N GLN A 127 5.72 16.31 36.55
CA GLN A 127 4.74 15.62 37.39
C GLN A 127 3.39 16.32 37.21
N TYR A 128 2.48 15.67 36.50
CA TYR A 128 1.08 16.05 36.51
C TYR A 128 0.44 15.38 37.73
N GLU A 129 0.05 16.17 38.72
CA GLU A 129 -0.86 15.75 39.78
C GLU A 129 -2.11 15.16 39.10
N THR A 130 -2.20 13.84 39.10
CA THR A 130 -3.46 13.17 38.80
C THR A 130 -4.14 13.04 40.14
N ASP A 131 -5.18 13.84 40.35
CA ASP A 131 -6.14 13.64 41.45
C ASP A 131 -6.69 12.21 41.36
N LYS A 132 -6.05 11.26 42.06
CA LYS A 132 -6.54 9.91 42.26
C LYS A 132 -7.00 9.77 43.70
N GLU A 133 -8.30 9.96 43.88
CA GLU A 133 -9.02 9.13 44.84
C GLU A 133 -8.92 7.65 44.42
N GLY A 134 -8.42 6.82 45.33
CA GLY A 134 -8.82 5.42 45.47
C GLY A 134 -7.97 4.35 44.77
N GLY A 135 -7.26 3.56 45.59
CA GLY A 135 -7.05 2.14 45.33
C GLY A 135 -5.62 1.64 45.36
N SER A 136 -5.19 1.16 46.53
CA SER A 136 -4.04 0.28 46.77
C SER A 136 -4.10 -0.99 45.91
N ASP A 137 -3.00 -1.35 45.22
CA ASP A 137 -2.35 -2.66 45.39
C ASP A 137 -0.94 -2.68 44.75
N SER A 138 -0.07 -3.46 45.38
CA SER A 138 1.38 -3.57 45.18
C SER A 138 1.78 -4.32 43.90
N ASP A 139 2.95 -3.93 43.39
CA ASP A 139 3.95 -4.72 42.64
C ASP A 139 3.53 -5.52 41.39
N LYS A 140 4.02 -5.04 40.23
CA LYS A 140 4.84 -5.83 39.30
C LYS A 140 5.57 -4.90 38.34
N GLU A 141 6.90 -4.90 38.47
CA GLU A 141 7.87 -4.40 37.50
C GLU A 141 7.67 -5.08 36.14
N GLU A 142 7.41 -4.30 35.09
CA GLU A 142 7.90 -4.60 33.75
C GLU A 142 8.33 -3.28 33.11
N GLU A 143 9.64 -3.13 32.94
CA GLU A 143 10.28 -2.03 32.23
C GLU A 143 9.78 -1.94 30.78
N GLU A 144 8.95 -0.94 30.48
CA GLU A 144 8.75 -0.49 29.10
C GLU A 144 9.93 0.42 28.71
N GLY A 145 10.79 -0.11 27.83
CA GLY A 145 11.74 0.69 27.07
C GLY A 145 11.00 1.68 26.16
N GLU A 146 10.61 2.82 26.72
CA GLU A 146 9.98 3.91 25.99
C GLU A 146 11.03 4.69 25.19
N SER A 147 11.21 4.32 23.92
CA SER A 147 11.89 5.17 22.95
C SER A 147 11.00 6.40 22.67
N ASN A 148 11.14 7.42 23.52
CA ASN A 148 10.35 8.66 23.50
C ASN A 148 10.82 9.59 22.36
N LEU A 149 9.98 9.73 21.32
CA LEU A 149 10.06 10.82 20.33
C LEU A 149 9.05 11.91 20.72
N LEU A 150 9.57 13.12 20.98
CA LEU A 150 8.82 14.28 21.45
C LEU A 150 7.61 14.63 20.54
N GLY A 151 6.39 14.64 21.09
CA GLY A 151 5.17 15.13 20.41
C GLY A 151 4.07 14.11 20.09
N MET A 152 4.25 12.80 20.38
CA MET A 152 3.21 11.77 20.25
C MET A 152 3.22 10.83 21.45
N GLU A 153 2.72 11.30 22.60
CA GLU A 153 2.47 10.42 23.75
C GLU A 153 1.35 9.43 23.42
N LEU A 154 1.71 8.17 23.18
CA LEU A 154 0.77 7.07 23.04
C LEU A 154 0.51 6.49 24.42
N LYS A 155 -0.39 7.14 25.18
CA LYS A 155 -0.68 6.86 26.60
C LYS A 155 -1.26 5.47 26.90
N SER A 156 -1.51 4.64 25.89
CA SER A 156 -2.02 3.29 26.05
C SER A 156 -1.62 2.38 24.89
N GLU A 157 -1.49 1.08 25.12
CA GLU A 157 -1.28 0.09 24.04
C GLU A 157 -2.32 0.20 22.92
N LYS A 158 -3.55 0.61 23.27
CA LYS A 158 -4.65 0.78 22.30
C LYS A 158 -4.35 1.94 21.35
N ASP A 159 -3.76 3.01 21.87
CA ASP A 159 -3.34 4.16 21.07
C ASP A 159 -2.16 3.81 20.16
N VAL A 160 -1.22 3.00 20.64
CA VAL A 160 -0.13 2.44 19.81
C VAL A 160 -0.69 1.62 18.65
N LYS A 161 -1.59 0.67 18.93
CA LYS A 161 -2.27 -0.16 17.91
C LYS A 161 -3.06 0.71 16.92
N LYS A 162 -3.71 1.78 17.39
CA LYS A 162 -4.46 2.74 16.57
C LYS A 162 -3.52 3.58 15.70
N ALA A 163 -2.39 4.04 16.21
CA ALA A 163 -1.39 4.82 15.48
C ALA A 163 -0.76 3.99 14.36
N ILE A 164 -0.38 2.75 14.64
CA ILE A 164 0.14 1.79 13.64
C ILE A 164 -0.91 1.56 12.54
N LYS A 165 -2.17 1.32 12.92
CA LYS A 165 -3.27 1.16 11.96
C LYS A 165 -3.46 2.41 11.11
N GLN A 166 -3.40 3.61 11.71
CA GLN A 166 -3.50 4.87 10.99
C GLN A 166 -2.35 5.04 9.98
N GLN A 167 -1.10 4.81 10.39
CA GLN A 167 0.06 4.85 9.50
C GLN A 167 -0.08 3.86 8.33
N ALA A 168 -0.50 2.62 8.60
CA ALA A 168 -0.76 1.63 7.57
C ALA A 168 -1.87 2.07 6.60
N THR A 169 -2.97 2.64 7.11
CA THR A 169 -4.04 3.18 6.25
C THR A 169 -3.58 4.37 5.42
N LYS A 170 -2.73 5.26 5.96
CA LYS A 170 -2.15 6.39 5.23
C LYS A 170 -1.26 5.91 4.08
N GLN A 171 -0.43 4.90 4.30
CA GLN A 171 0.40 4.30 3.23
C GLN A 171 -0.47 3.68 2.12
N VAL A 172 -1.50 2.92 2.49
CA VAL A 172 -2.44 2.35 1.51
C VAL A 172 -3.21 3.44 0.75
N GLN A 173 -3.63 4.52 1.43
CA GLN A 173 -4.35 5.64 0.81
C GLN A 173 -3.49 6.42 -0.19
N LYS A 174 -2.19 6.53 0.05
CA LYS A 174 -1.23 7.16 -0.87
C LYS A 174 -0.99 6.34 -2.13
N SER A 175 -1.30 5.04 -2.15
CA SER A 175 -1.09 4.19 -3.33
C SER A 175 -1.90 4.65 -4.55
N LYS A 176 -1.28 4.58 -5.73
CA LYS A 176 -1.93 4.91 -7.02
C LYS A 176 -3.16 4.04 -7.28
N ALA A 177 -3.11 2.77 -6.87
CA ALA A 177 -4.21 1.81 -6.95
C ALA A 177 -5.44 2.28 -6.15
N PHE A 178 -5.22 2.75 -4.92
CA PHE A 178 -6.30 3.21 -4.07
C PHE A 178 -6.88 4.54 -4.55
N GLN A 179 -6.04 5.49 -4.94
CA GLN A 179 -6.48 6.79 -5.47
C GLN A 179 -7.32 6.65 -6.74
N THR A 180 -6.91 5.78 -7.66
CA THR A 180 -7.67 5.50 -8.89
C THR A 180 -9.04 4.89 -8.58
N LYS A 181 -9.11 3.92 -7.64
CA LYS A 181 -10.39 3.37 -7.15
C LYS A 181 -11.29 4.47 -6.57
N GLN A 182 -10.77 5.32 -5.69
CA GLN A 182 -11.52 6.43 -5.07
C GLN A 182 -12.07 7.41 -6.11
N ARG A 183 -11.27 7.75 -7.13
CA ARG A 183 -11.73 8.62 -8.24
C ARG A 183 -12.89 7.99 -9.01
N ILE A 184 -12.84 6.69 -9.30
CA ILE A 184 -13.92 5.96 -9.98
C ILE A 184 -15.17 5.94 -9.12
N GLU A 185 -15.03 5.68 -7.83
CA GLU A 185 -16.14 5.62 -6.87
C GLU A 185 -16.82 6.98 -6.69
N LYS A 186 -16.03 8.06 -6.54
CA LYS A 186 -16.54 9.45 -6.51
C LYS A 186 -17.34 9.78 -7.77
N LYS A 187 -16.84 9.43 -8.95
CA LYS A 187 -17.58 9.63 -10.22
C LYS A 187 -18.89 8.85 -10.24
N LYS A 188 -18.92 7.62 -9.73
CA LYS A 188 -20.16 6.82 -9.61
C LYS A 188 -21.16 7.46 -8.64
N GLN A 189 -20.69 7.92 -7.48
CA GLN A 189 -21.52 8.57 -6.48
C GLN A 189 -22.13 9.87 -6.99
N MET A 190 -21.35 10.71 -7.69
CA MET A 190 -21.84 11.96 -8.29
C MET A 190 -22.93 11.69 -9.35
N LYS A 191 -22.78 10.65 -10.16
CA LYS A 191 -23.83 10.25 -11.12
C LYS A 191 -25.08 9.75 -10.41
N LYS A 192 -24.93 8.98 -9.33
CA LYS A 192 -26.07 8.48 -8.53
C LYS A 192 -26.80 9.62 -7.83
N SER A 193 -26.09 10.55 -7.20
CA SER A 193 -26.69 11.70 -6.52
C SER A 193 -27.45 12.62 -7.50
N SER A 194 -26.89 12.85 -8.69
CA SER A 194 -27.57 13.60 -9.76
C SER A 194 -28.88 12.93 -10.19
N LYS A 195 -28.89 11.62 -10.43
CA LYS A 195 -30.10 10.85 -10.73
C LYS A 195 -31.14 10.93 -9.62
N ASN A 196 -30.72 10.72 -8.37
CA ASN A 196 -31.61 10.79 -7.22
C ASN A 196 -32.21 12.20 -7.05
N LYS A 197 -31.43 13.26 -7.29
CA LYS A 197 -31.92 14.64 -7.27
C LYS A 197 -32.97 14.84 -8.36
N HIS A 198 -32.71 14.37 -9.57
CA HIS A 198 -33.66 14.45 -10.68
C HIS A 198 -34.97 13.71 -10.38
N GLU A 199 -34.91 12.50 -9.83
CA GLU A 199 -36.09 11.74 -9.41
C GLU A 199 -36.89 12.45 -8.33
N ARG A 200 -36.23 13.03 -7.32
CA ARG A 200 -36.88 13.82 -6.27
C ARG A 200 -37.61 15.03 -6.85
N VAL A 201 -36.98 15.75 -7.78
CA VAL A 201 -37.60 16.89 -8.47
C VAL A 201 -38.81 16.43 -9.29
N LYS A 202 -38.68 15.34 -10.07
CA LYS A 202 -39.78 14.76 -10.85
C LYS A 202 -40.96 14.36 -9.96
N ALA A 203 -40.69 13.74 -8.82
CA ALA A 203 -41.72 13.39 -7.85
C ALA A 203 -42.42 14.62 -7.26
N ARG A 204 -41.66 15.68 -6.92
CA ARG A 204 -42.22 16.95 -6.42
C ARG A 204 -43.10 17.64 -7.47
N MET A 205 -42.66 17.68 -8.73
CA MET A 205 -43.44 18.23 -9.85
C MET A 205 -44.74 17.44 -10.07
N LYS A 206 -44.69 16.11 -10.01
CA LYS A 206 -45.89 15.26 -10.11
C LYS A 206 -46.89 15.54 -8.98
N LYS A 207 -46.42 15.71 -7.74
CA LYS A 207 -47.26 16.08 -6.58
C LYS A 207 -47.89 17.46 -6.73
N GLN A 208 -47.17 18.47 -7.23
CA GLN A 208 -47.72 19.80 -7.47
C GLN A 208 -48.80 19.80 -8.56
N LYS A 209 -48.59 19.08 -9.68
CA LYS A 209 -49.62 18.91 -10.71
C LYS A 209 -50.89 18.26 -10.17
N PHE A 210 -50.76 17.25 -9.31
CA PHE A 210 -51.90 16.59 -8.68
C PHE A 210 -52.66 17.48 -7.69
N LYS A 211 -51.98 18.40 -6.99
CA LYS A 211 -52.62 19.38 -6.11
C LYS A 211 -53.36 20.47 -6.90
N GLY A 212 -52.75 21.00 -7.96
CA GLY A 212 -53.40 22.02 -8.81
C GLY A 212 -54.66 21.54 -9.53
N ASN A 213 -54.76 20.22 -9.79
CA ASN A 213 -55.95 19.63 -10.40
C ASN A 213 -57.10 19.35 -9.41
N LYS A 214 -56.84 19.34 -8.09
CA LYS A 214 -57.86 19.16 -7.05
C LYS A 214 -58.64 20.44 -6.73
N PHE A 215 -58.11 21.61 -7.06
CA PHE A 215 -58.74 22.91 -6.84
C PHE A 215 -59.44 23.48 -8.09
N LYS A 216 -59.55 22.69 -9.17
CA LYS A 216 -60.21 23.06 -10.43
C LYS A 216 -61.55 22.34 -10.66
N ARG A 217 -62.15 21.78 -9.61
CA ARG A 217 -63.49 21.19 -9.63
C ARG A 217 -64.35 21.86 -8.58
#